data_AF-A0A2D4INR1-F1
#
_entry.id   AF-A0A2D4INR1-F1
#
_cell.length_a   1.000
_cell.length_b   1.000
_cell.length_c   1.000
_cell.angle_alpha   90.00
_cell.angle_beta   90.00
_cell.angle_gamma   90.00
#
_symmetry.space_group_name_H-M   'P 1'
#
loop_
_entity.id
_entity.type
_entity.pdbx_description
1 polymer ?
#
loop_
_entity_poly.entity_id
_entity_poly.type
_entity_poly.pdbx_seq_one_letter_code
_entity_poly.pdbx_strand_id
1 'polypeptide(L)'
;MTFTWLDEVTLLHPTLTLKIIRKKSLEVSMGEGATFVIILHQSWRRNPKHGDFLGFYALDSHRLSEHTHGLLGQFFHPINFTILEVHPGSTPEKPDATMIVKNQQLTVTRGWQKDYTENSKHGTDVPCWFIHNNAEGLIDGTYTDYIVPSLF
;
A
#
# COMPACT_ATOMS: atom_id res chain seq x y z
N MET A 1 17.53 17.56 -14.54
CA MET A 1 17.84 16.17 -14.96
C MET A 1 16.61 15.34 -14.64
N THR A 2 16.13 14.51 -15.57
CA THR A 2 14.88 13.75 -15.41
C THR A 2 15.20 12.27 -15.62
N PHE A 3 14.73 11.42 -14.71
CA PHE A 3 14.88 9.97 -14.80
C PHE A 3 13.55 9.30 -15.15
N THR A 4 13.65 8.10 -15.68
CA THR A 4 12.55 7.26 -16.15
C THR A 4 12.65 5.86 -15.54
N TRP A 5 11.58 5.08 -15.62
CA TRP A 5 11.56 3.69 -15.17
C TRP A 5 12.49 2.76 -15.97
N LEU A 6 13.07 3.24 -17.08
CA LEU A 6 13.98 2.51 -17.95
C LEU A 6 15.45 2.71 -17.57
N ASP A 7 15.73 3.63 -16.65
CA ASP A 7 17.09 3.95 -16.22
C ASP A 7 17.58 2.99 -15.13
N GLU A 8 18.89 2.99 -14.90
CA GLU A 8 19.55 2.30 -13.80
C GLU A 8 20.51 3.29 -13.14
N VAL A 9 20.13 3.80 -11.97
CA VAL A 9 20.79 4.96 -11.36
C VAL A 9 20.86 4.76 -9.85
N THR A 10 21.98 5.12 -9.24
CA THR A 10 22.10 5.28 -7.78
C THR A 10 22.51 6.72 -7.49
N LEU A 11 21.67 7.45 -6.76
CA LEU A 11 21.96 8.79 -6.26
C LEU A 11 22.23 8.68 -4.77
N LEU A 12 23.40 9.16 -4.36
CA LEU A 12 23.83 9.17 -2.96
C LEU A 12 23.84 10.62 -2.46
N HIS A 13 23.01 10.90 -1.47
CA HIS A 13 23.00 12.12 -0.68
C HIS A 13 23.24 11.73 0.80
N PRO A 14 23.86 12.57 1.63
CA PRO A 14 24.19 12.22 3.03
C PRO A 14 23.04 11.64 3.87
N THR A 15 21.79 12.02 3.56
CA THR A 15 20.58 11.60 4.27
C THR A 15 19.58 10.84 3.39
N LEU A 16 19.87 10.68 2.10
CA LEU A 16 18.94 10.12 1.13
C LEU A 16 19.69 9.32 0.07
N THR A 17 19.33 8.06 -0.07
CA THR A 17 19.75 7.22 -1.19
C THR A 17 18.54 6.94 -2.07
N LEU A 18 18.69 7.19 -3.36
CA LEU A 18 17.69 6.81 -4.37
C LEU A 18 18.34 5.82 -5.34
N LYS A 19 17.71 4.68 -5.55
CA LYS A 19 18.19 3.67 -6.49
C LYS A 19 17.08 3.25 -7.43
N ILE A 20 17.21 3.63 -8.70
CA ILE A 20 16.32 3.19 -9.76
C ILE A 20 16.87 1.87 -10.29
N ILE A 21 16.08 0.81 -10.16
CA ILE A 21 16.37 -0.51 -10.74
C ILE A 21 15.50 -0.65 -11.98
N ARG A 22 16.16 -0.70 -13.13
CA ARG A 22 15.55 -0.71 -14.45
C ARG A 22 14.37 -1.68 -14.55
N LYS A 23 13.21 -1.15 -14.91
CA LYS A 23 11.93 -1.88 -15.09
C LYS A 23 11.46 -2.66 -13.86
N LYS A 24 12.01 -2.41 -12.66
CA LYS A 24 11.72 -3.18 -11.46
C LYS A 24 11.17 -2.30 -10.35
N SER A 25 11.94 -1.33 -9.88
CA SER A 25 11.60 -0.55 -8.68
C SER A 25 12.40 0.74 -8.57
N LEU A 26 11.88 1.67 -7.78
CA LEU A 26 12.64 2.75 -7.16
C LEU A 26 12.78 2.42 -5.67
N GLU A 27 14.00 2.24 -5.21
CA GLU A 27 14.33 2.09 -3.79
C GLU A 27 14.70 3.47 -3.21
N VAL A 28 14.09 3.83 -2.09
CA VAL A 28 14.29 5.11 -1.40
C VAL A 28 14.70 4.79 0.03
N SER A 29 15.89 5.22 0.44
CA SER A 29 16.38 5.05 1.81
C SER A 29 16.71 6.40 2.43
N MET A 30 16.13 6.69 3.58
CA MET A 30 16.33 7.92 4.34
C MET A 30 17.28 7.65 5.51
N GLY A 31 18.59 7.67 5.22
CA GLY A 31 19.63 7.28 6.17
C GLY A 31 19.37 5.87 6.73
N GLU A 32 19.43 5.74 8.06
CA GLU A 32 19.09 4.50 8.77
C GLU A 32 17.63 4.46 9.27
N GLY A 33 16.79 5.42 8.86
CA GLY A 33 15.50 5.65 9.50
C GLY A 33 14.29 5.03 8.82
N ALA A 34 14.30 4.98 7.49
CA ALA A 34 13.23 4.41 6.69
C ALA A 34 13.73 3.97 5.33
N THR A 35 13.16 2.88 4.81
CA THR A 35 13.40 2.35 3.47
C THR A 35 12.07 1.99 2.82
N PHE A 36 11.89 2.45 1.60
CA PHE A 36 10.70 2.22 0.78
C PHE A 36 11.08 1.64 -0.57
N VAL A 37 10.19 0.82 -1.12
CA VAL A 37 10.22 0.37 -2.50
C VAL A 37 8.97 0.91 -3.19
N ILE A 38 9.17 1.58 -4.31
CA ILE A 38 8.11 2.03 -5.19
C ILE A 38 8.12 1.16 -6.44
N ILE A 39 6.96 0.64 -6.83
CA ILE A 39 6.80 -0.27 -7.96
C ILE A 39 5.75 0.31 -8.91
N LEU A 40 6.08 0.39 -10.20
CA LEU A 40 5.11 0.71 -11.23
C LEU A 40 4.30 -0.54 -11.58
N HIS A 41 3.05 -0.56 -11.16
CA HIS A 41 2.07 -1.58 -11.53
C HIS A 41 1.40 -1.18 -12.82
N GLN A 42 1.70 -1.94 -13.88
CA GLN A 42 1.14 -1.70 -15.19
C GLN A 42 -0.14 -2.51 -15.34
N SER A 43 -1.26 -1.83 -15.57
CA SER A 43 -2.52 -2.51 -15.81
C SER A 43 -2.52 -3.11 -17.21
N TRP A 44 -3.31 -4.17 -17.40
CA TRP A 44 -3.45 -4.75 -18.72
C TRP A 44 -4.11 -3.72 -19.64
N ARG A 45 -3.53 -3.45 -20.82
CA ARG A 45 -3.92 -2.38 -21.77
C ARG A 45 -5.41 -2.34 -22.19
N ARG A 46 -6.23 -3.33 -21.82
CA ARG A 46 -7.67 -3.39 -22.07
C ARG A 46 -8.52 -3.42 -20.80
N ASN A 47 -7.99 -3.10 -19.63
CA ASN A 47 -8.79 -2.98 -18.42
C ASN A 47 -9.37 -1.56 -18.32
N PRO A 48 -10.66 -1.34 -18.64
CA PRO A 48 -11.24 0.00 -18.62
C PRO A 48 -11.40 0.60 -17.21
N LYS A 49 -11.17 -0.19 -16.15
CA LYS A 49 -11.45 0.22 -14.77
C LYS A 49 -10.23 0.66 -13.97
N HIS A 50 -9.02 0.24 -14.36
CA HIS A 50 -7.81 0.48 -13.57
C HIS A 50 -6.65 0.89 -14.49
N GLY A 51 -6.10 2.08 -14.26
CA GLY A 51 -4.89 2.56 -14.93
C GLY A 51 -3.60 2.02 -14.29
N ASP A 52 -2.46 2.37 -14.89
CA ASP A 52 -1.16 2.17 -14.25
C ASP A 52 -1.10 2.97 -12.94
N PHE A 53 -0.46 2.40 -11.92
CA PHE A 53 -0.30 3.06 -10.62
C PHE A 53 1.04 2.74 -9.99
N LEU A 54 1.46 3.58 -9.04
CA LEU A 54 2.64 3.35 -8.23
C LEU A 54 2.23 2.69 -6.91
N GLY A 55 2.71 1.47 -6.67
CA GLY A 55 2.62 0.83 -5.36
C GLY A 55 3.76 1.34 -4.48
N PHE A 56 3.43 1.71 -3.24
CA PHE A 56 4.38 2.19 -2.24
C PHE A 56 4.48 1.18 -1.10
N TYR A 57 5.67 0.62 -0.87
CA TYR A 57 5.92 -0.44 0.09
C TYR A 57 6.96 0.01 1.11
N ALA A 58 6.59 0.04 2.39
CA ALA A 58 7.52 0.29 3.48
C ALA A 58 8.26 -1.02 3.83
N LEU A 59 9.58 -1.05 3.61
CA LEU A 59 10.42 -2.18 4.03
C LEU A 59 10.93 -2.00 5.45
N ASP A 60 11.25 -0.76 5.78
CA ASP A 60 11.63 -0.35 7.12
C ASP A 60 11.11 1.06 7.35
N SER A 61 10.52 1.30 8.50
CA SER A 61 9.98 2.60 8.87
C SER A 61 10.17 2.91 10.36
N HIS A 62 10.99 2.15 11.07
CA HIS A 62 11.09 2.19 12.53
C HIS A 62 11.52 3.55 13.12
N ARG A 63 12.12 4.46 12.33
CA ARG A 63 12.44 5.83 12.78
C ARG A 63 11.59 6.91 12.11
N LEU A 64 10.46 6.57 11.50
CA LEU A 64 9.47 7.58 11.16
C LEU A 64 8.96 8.25 12.44
N SER A 65 8.60 9.52 12.35
CA SER A 65 8.13 10.29 13.50
C SER A 65 6.76 9.78 13.94
N GLU A 66 6.50 9.78 15.25
CA GLU A 66 5.16 9.61 15.83
C GLU A 66 4.13 10.63 15.27
N HIS A 67 4.62 11.75 14.71
CA HIS A 67 3.78 12.76 14.06
C HIS A 67 3.59 12.56 12.55
N THR A 68 4.06 11.44 11.98
CA THR A 68 3.75 11.11 10.59
C THR A 68 2.24 11.02 10.41
N HIS A 69 1.72 11.79 9.46
CA HIS A 69 0.28 11.93 9.23
C HIS A 69 -0.16 11.20 7.95
N GLY A 70 -1.45 11.30 7.62
CA GLY A 70 -2.00 10.69 6.41
C GLY A 70 -2.17 9.18 6.53
N LEU A 71 -2.37 8.50 5.39
CA LEU A 71 -2.45 7.04 5.35
C LEU A 71 -1.15 6.37 5.82
N LEU A 72 0.00 6.97 5.48
CA LEU A 72 1.30 6.45 5.94
C LEU A 72 1.38 6.43 7.47
N GLY A 73 0.97 7.52 8.14
CA GLY A 73 0.96 7.58 9.60
C GLY A 73 0.00 6.58 10.25
N GLN A 74 -1.18 6.43 9.66
CA GLN A 74 -2.21 5.52 10.18
C GLN A 74 -1.84 4.05 10.08
N PHE A 75 -1.22 3.64 8.97
CA PHE A 75 -0.84 2.24 8.72
C PHE A 75 0.60 1.92 9.12
N PHE A 76 1.39 2.91 9.53
CA PHE A 76 2.70 2.70 10.12
C PHE A 76 2.58 1.92 11.44
N HIS A 77 1.56 2.23 12.24
CA HIS A 77 1.27 1.50 13.46
C HIS A 77 0.32 0.33 13.19
N PRO A 78 0.55 -0.85 13.77
CA PRO A 78 -0.39 -1.96 13.66
C PRO A 78 -1.80 -1.53 14.10
N ILE A 79 -2.77 -1.71 13.22
CA ILE A 79 -4.17 -1.49 13.56
C ILE A 79 -4.69 -2.77 14.21
N ASN A 80 -5.11 -2.65 15.46
CA ASN A 80 -5.75 -3.75 16.17
C ASN A 80 -7.18 -3.94 15.65
N PHE A 81 -7.50 -5.16 15.25
CA PHE A 81 -8.86 -5.54 14.85
C PHE A 81 -9.18 -6.96 15.31
N THR A 82 -10.47 -7.26 15.40
CA THR A 82 -10.99 -8.62 15.65
C THR A 82 -11.92 -9.02 14.52
N ILE A 83 -11.83 -10.27 14.08
CA ILE A 83 -12.75 -10.83 13.09
C ILE A 83 -13.75 -11.72 13.80
N LEU A 84 -15.03 -11.46 13.53
CA LEU A 84 -16.18 -12.21 14.01
C LEU A 84 -17.01 -12.70 12.81
N GLU A 85 -17.82 -13.73 13.04
CA GLU A 85 -18.90 -14.13 12.13
C GLU A 85 -18.45 -14.33 10.67
N VAL A 86 -17.45 -15.17 10.41
CA VAL A 86 -17.11 -15.52 9.03
C VAL A 86 -18.25 -16.34 8.43
N HIS A 87 -18.86 -15.85 7.35
CA HIS A 87 -20.00 -16.46 6.70
C HIS A 87 -19.88 -16.42 5.16
N PRO A 88 -20.66 -17.21 4.42
CA PRO A 88 -20.68 -17.13 2.97
C PRO A 88 -20.99 -15.69 2.52
N GLY A 89 -20.18 -15.18 1.59
CA GLY A 89 -20.40 -13.90 0.96
C GLY A 89 -21.16 -14.05 -0.36
N SER A 90 -21.26 -12.95 -1.11
CA SER A 90 -21.96 -12.95 -2.41
C SER A 90 -21.27 -13.81 -3.49
N THR A 91 -19.96 -14.05 -3.34
CA THR A 91 -19.18 -14.95 -4.20
C THR A 91 -18.69 -16.12 -3.35
N PRO A 92 -18.88 -17.39 -3.75
CA PRO A 92 -18.55 -18.55 -2.91
C PRO A 92 -17.10 -18.58 -2.39
N GLU A 93 -16.14 -18.11 -3.19
CA GLU A 93 -14.71 -18.09 -2.85
C GLU A 93 -14.30 -16.88 -1.98
N LYS A 94 -15.24 -15.98 -1.69
CA LYS A 94 -15.01 -14.71 -0.98
C LYS A 94 -15.99 -14.58 0.18
N PRO A 95 -15.76 -15.30 1.29
CA PRO A 95 -16.60 -15.18 2.48
C PRO A 95 -16.54 -13.76 3.04
N ASP A 96 -17.66 -13.33 3.61
CA ASP A 96 -17.76 -12.07 4.33
C ASP A 96 -17.58 -12.32 5.84
N ALA A 97 -17.23 -11.28 6.58
CA ALA A 97 -17.07 -11.32 8.03
C ALA A 97 -17.35 -9.95 8.66
N THR A 98 -17.54 -9.92 9.97
CA THR A 98 -17.63 -8.69 10.76
C THR A 98 -16.26 -8.37 11.37
N MET A 99 -15.66 -7.25 11.00
CA MET A 99 -14.43 -6.73 11.59
C MET A 99 -14.75 -5.67 12.66
N ILE A 100 -14.26 -5.88 13.88
CA ILE A 100 -14.27 -4.87 14.93
C ILE A 100 -12.93 -4.13 14.88
N VAL A 101 -12.96 -2.83 14.55
CA VAL A 101 -11.77 -1.98 14.45
C VAL A 101 -12.13 -0.57 14.87
N LYS A 102 -11.25 0.11 15.64
CA LYS A 102 -11.50 1.49 16.13
C LYS A 102 -12.89 1.68 16.77
N ASN A 103 -13.38 0.69 17.52
CA ASN A 103 -14.72 0.65 18.13
C ASN A 103 -15.89 0.71 17.12
N GLN A 104 -15.65 0.36 15.87
CA GLN A 104 -16.64 0.25 14.81
C GLN A 104 -16.76 -1.19 14.32
N GLN A 105 -17.90 -1.52 13.72
CA GLN A 105 -18.13 -2.80 13.06
C GLN A 105 -18.19 -2.58 11.57
N LEU A 106 -17.31 -3.25 10.83
CA LEU A 106 -17.22 -3.18 9.37
C LEU A 106 -17.51 -4.55 8.78
N THR A 107 -18.36 -4.63 7.76
CA THR A 107 -18.42 -5.82 6.91
C THR A 107 -17.17 -5.85 6.04
N VAL A 108 -16.47 -6.98 6.03
CA VAL A 108 -15.25 -7.18 5.25
C VAL A 108 -15.35 -8.46 4.45
N THR A 109 -14.69 -8.50 3.28
CA THR A 109 -14.70 -9.69 2.41
C THR A 109 -13.32 -10.30 2.33
N ARG A 110 -13.21 -11.62 2.46
CA ARG A 110 -11.93 -12.32 2.30
C ARG A 110 -11.47 -12.23 0.85
N GLY A 111 -10.19 -11.96 0.65
CA GLY A 111 -9.58 -11.88 -0.67
C GLY A 111 -8.11 -12.30 -0.66
N TRP A 112 -7.51 -12.19 -1.83
CA TRP A 112 -6.10 -12.37 -2.07
C TRP A 112 -5.55 -11.11 -2.71
N GLN A 113 -4.39 -10.67 -2.26
CA GLN A 113 -3.65 -9.56 -2.85
C GLN A 113 -2.19 -9.95 -3.03
N LYS A 114 -1.52 -9.26 -3.95
CA LYS A 114 -0.09 -9.42 -4.17
C LYS A 114 0.67 -8.53 -3.20
N ASP A 115 1.50 -9.14 -2.35
CA ASP A 115 2.54 -8.46 -1.59
C ASP A 115 3.84 -8.48 -2.41
N TYR A 116 4.43 -7.31 -2.64
CA TYR A 116 5.61 -7.13 -3.46
C TYR A 116 6.87 -6.78 -2.65
N THR A 117 6.78 -6.77 -1.31
CA THR A 117 7.90 -6.44 -0.41
C THR A 117 9.10 -7.36 -0.61
N GLU A 118 8.88 -8.67 -0.70
CA GLU A 118 9.95 -9.66 -0.91
C GLU A 118 10.27 -9.90 -2.40
N ASN A 119 9.24 -9.87 -3.26
CA ASN A 119 9.39 -10.13 -4.70
C ASN A 119 8.69 -9.06 -5.52
N SER A 120 9.41 -7.96 -5.78
CA SER A 120 8.87 -6.81 -6.50
C SER A 120 8.46 -7.08 -7.96
N LYS A 121 8.86 -8.22 -8.54
CA LYS A 121 8.56 -8.56 -9.93
C LYS A 121 7.27 -9.35 -10.09
N HIS A 122 7.03 -10.31 -9.20
CA HIS A 122 5.90 -11.23 -9.32
C HIS A 122 4.88 -11.09 -8.19
N GLY A 123 5.31 -10.56 -7.04
CA GLY A 123 4.55 -10.55 -5.81
C GLY A 123 4.24 -11.95 -5.28
N THR A 124 3.91 -12.02 -4.01
CA THR A 124 3.44 -13.22 -3.33
C THR A 124 1.96 -13.05 -3.03
N ASP A 125 1.14 -14.06 -3.32
CA ASP A 125 -0.28 -14.01 -2.96
C ASP A 125 -0.43 -14.15 -1.44
N VAL A 126 -0.97 -13.11 -0.81
CA VAL A 126 -1.26 -13.09 0.61
C VAL A 126 -2.77 -12.97 0.83
N PRO A 127 -3.34 -13.70 1.80
CA PRO A 127 -4.75 -13.58 2.10
C PRO A 127 -5.01 -12.29 2.90
N CYS A 128 -6.04 -11.54 2.54
CA CYS A 128 -6.37 -10.26 3.16
C CYS A 128 -7.87 -10.10 3.39
N TRP A 129 -8.24 -9.06 4.14
CA TRP A 129 -9.62 -8.61 4.28
C TRP A 129 -9.83 -7.33 3.49
N PHE A 130 -10.81 -7.33 2.59
CA PHE A 130 -11.20 -6.19 1.81
C PHE A 130 -12.20 -5.35 2.60
N ILE A 131 -11.84 -4.08 2.85
CA ILE A 131 -12.73 -3.10 3.45
C ILE A 131 -13.49 -2.39 2.33
N HIS A 132 -14.81 -2.37 2.43
CA HIS A 132 -15.68 -1.72 1.45
C HIS A 132 -15.70 -0.18 1.61
N ASN A 133 -16.43 0.50 0.73
CA ASN A 133 -16.71 1.94 0.82
C ASN A 133 -15.47 2.83 0.98
N ASN A 134 -14.42 2.54 0.19
CA ASN A 134 -13.16 3.29 0.23
C ASN A 134 -12.53 3.38 1.63
N ALA A 135 -12.58 2.26 2.37
CA ALA A 135 -12.03 2.12 3.72
C ALA A 135 -12.70 3.01 4.78
N GLU A 136 -13.93 3.46 4.54
CA GLU A 136 -14.74 4.17 5.52
C GLU A 136 -14.76 3.41 6.86
N GLY A 137 -14.49 4.15 7.94
CA GLY A 137 -14.40 3.63 9.29
C GLY A 137 -13.07 2.96 9.67
N LEU A 138 -12.29 2.51 8.69
CA LEU A 138 -10.90 2.09 8.92
C LEU A 138 -9.96 3.29 8.91
N ILE A 139 -10.05 4.14 7.90
CA ILE A 139 -9.24 5.37 7.80
C ILE A 139 -9.91 6.52 8.54
N ASP A 140 -9.10 7.46 9.03
CA ASP A 140 -9.60 8.69 9.62
C ASP A 140 -10.20 9.59 8.53
N GLY A 141 -11.37 10.19 8.74
CA GLY A 141 -12.04 11.00 7.71
C GLY A 141 -12.54 10.17 6.53
N THR A 142 -12.41 10.71 5.32
CA THR A 142 -12.89 10.11 4.06
C THR A 142 -11.74 9.96 3.07
N TYR A 143 -11.88 9.06 2.08
CA TYR A 143 -10.81 8.84 1.10
C TYR A 143 -10.43 10.10 0.31
N THR A 144 -11.37 11.05 0.15
CA THR A 144 -11.12 12.32 -0.54
C THR A 144 -10.15 13.23 0.22
N ASP A 145 -10.04 13.09 1.55
CA ASP A 145 -9.10 13.86 2.37
C ASP A 145 -7.63 13.51 2.07
N TYR A 146 -7.41 12.39 1.38
CA TYR A 146 -6.09 11.89 0.98
C TYR A 146 -5.80 12.06 -0.51
N ILE A 147 -6.70 12.71 -1.26
CA ILE A 147 -6.47 13.02 -2.67
C ILE A 147 -5.66 14.31 -2.76
N VAL A 148 -4.45 14.23 -3.32
CA VAL A 148 -3.64 15.39 -3.64
C VAL A 148 -3.93 15.86 -5.08
N PRO A 149 -4.10 17.18 -5.32
CA PRO A 149 -4.49 17.71 -6.63
C PRO A 149 -3.39 17.58 -7.69
N SER A 150 -2.13 17.53 -7.27
CA SER A 150 -0.98 17.17 -8.10
C SER A 150 0.02 16.42 -7.26
N LEU A 151 0.81 15.55 -7.89
CA LEU A 151 1.94 14.91 -7.23
C LEU A 151 3.10 15.90 -7.02
N PHE A 152 3.32 16.84 -7.94
CA PHE A 152 4.14 18.06 -7.84
C PHE A 152 3.77 19.04 -8.96
#